data_AF-B5IJH2-F1
#
_entry.id   AF-B5IJH2-F1
#
_cell.length_a   1.000
_cell.length_b   1.000
_cell.length_c   1.000
_cell.angle_alpha   90.00
_cell.angle_beta   90.00
_cell.angle_gamma   90.00
#
_symmetry.space_group_name_H-M   'P 1'
#
loop_
_entity.id
_entity.type
_entity.pdbx_description
1 polymer ?
#
loop_
_entity_poly.entity_id
_entity_poly.type
_entity_poly.pdbx_seq_one_letter_code
_entity_poly.pdbx_strand_id
1 'polypeptide(L)'
;MLVATLQIRDLPDPLHQLLQLRARRHHRSLSQQALSDLQQACGGDPRERRRQALADLEALAVEQAGQPFDPPPEDLIRQDRSR
;
A
#
# COMPACT_ATOMS: atom_id res chain seq x y z
N MET A 1 23.40 11.06 13.82
CA MET A 1 22.44 10.03 13.38
C MET A 1 23.21 8.74 13.16
N LEU A 2 22.83 7.63 13.80
CA LEU A 2 23.43 6.33 13.50
C LEU A 2 22.80 5.80 12.21
N VAL A 3 23.63 5.52 11.19
CA VAL A 3 23.17 4.90 9.95
C VAL A 3 23.15 3.39 10.20
N ALA A 4 21.94 2.82 10.36
CA ALA A 4 21.82 1.37 10.52
C ALA A 4 22.21 0.67 9.21
N THR A 5 23.10 -0.32 9.30
CA THR A 5 23.52 -1.15 8.17
C THR A 5 22.98 -2.56 8.33
N LEU A 6 22.38 -3.11 7.28
CA LEU A 6 21.91 -4.49 7.21
C LEU A 6 22.84 -5.29 6.28
N GLN A 7 23.33 -6.42 6.76
CA GLN A 7 24.07 -7.39 5.97
C GLN A 7 23.32 -8.73 5.99
N ILE A 8 23.10 -9.30 4.82
CA ILE A 8 22.47 -10.63 4.67
C ILE A 8 23.60 -11.62 4.38
N ARG A 9 23.82 -12.56 5.31
CA ARG A 9 24.75 -13.68 5.11
C ARG A 9 24.02 -14.85 4.46
N ASP A 10 24.75 -15.64 3.67
CA ASP A 10 24.25 -16.86 3.04
C ASP A 10 22.98 -16.63 2.18
N LEU A 11 22.98 -15.54 1.40
CA LEU A 11 21.88 -15.21 0.48
C LEU A 11 21.77 -16.29 -0.60
N PRO A 12 20.64 -17.00 -0.72
CA PRO A 12 20.50 -18.05 -1.74
C PRO A 12 20.72 -17.49 -3.14
N ASP A 13 21.50 -18.19 -3.96
CA ASP A 13 21.82 -17.76 -5.34
C ASP A 13 20.60 -17.38 -6.18
N PRO A 14 19.46 -18.14 -6.15
CA PRO A 14 18.28 -17.75 -6.89
C PRO A 14 17.72 -16.39 -6.45
N LEU A 15 17.76 -16.09 -5.15
CA LEU A 15 17.26 -14.83 -4.60
C LEU A 15 18.19 -13.67 -4.98
N HIS A 16 19.50 -13.88 -4.92
CA HIS A 16 20.49 -12.90 -5.36
C HIS A 16 20.32 -12.57 -6.85
N GLN A 17 20.14 -13.58 -7.71
CA GLN A 17 19.90 -13.39 -9.13
C GLN A 17 18.61 -12.62 -9.41
N LEU A 18 17.52 -12.92 -8.70
CA LEU A 18 16.26 -12.19 -8.82
C LEU A 18 16.42 -10.72 -8.41
N LEU A 19 17.11 -10.44 -7.30
CA LEU A 19 17.41 -9.08 -6.86
C LEU A 19 18.26 -8.32 -7.90
N GLN A 20 19.30 -8.96 -8.45
CA GLN A 20 20.11 -8.38 -9.51
C GLN A 20 19.31 -8.08 -10.78
N LEU A 21 18.45 -9.00 -11.21
CA LEU A 21 17.59 -8.81 -12.36
C LEU A 21 16.65 -7.62 -12.17
N ARG A 22 16.00 -7.52 -11.00
CA ARG A 22 15.12 -6.38 -10.66
C ARG A 22 15.89 -5.08 -10.58
N ALA A 23 17.09 -5.09 -9.99
CA ALA A 23 17.97 -3.92 -9.91
C ALA A 23 18.36 -3.41 -11.31
N ARG A 24 18.78 -4.31 -12.21
CA ARG A 24 19.08 -3.99 -13.61
C ARG A 24 17.86 -3.43 -14.34
N ARG A 25 16.69 -4.07 -14.19
CA ARG A 25 15.44 -3.63 -14.82
C ARG A 25 15.03 -2.22 -14.38
N HIS A 26 15.30 -1.87 -13.13
CA HIS A 26 14.99 -0.56 -12.57
C HIS A 26 16.16 0.43 -12.63
N HIS A 27 17.28 0.07 -13.28
CA HIS A 27 18.51 0.87 -13.35
C HIS A 27 19.02 1.36 -11.98
N ARG A 28 18.91 0.50 -10.97
CA ARG A 28 19.30 0.78 -9.57
C ARG A 28 20.49 -0.07 -9.15
N SER A 29 21.19 0.38 -8.11
CA SER A 29 22.15 -0.49 -7.43
C SER A 29 21.42 -1.62 -6.69
N LEU A 30 22.12 -2.72 -6.41
CA LEU A 30 21.55 -3.85 -5.67
C LEU A 30 21.05 -3.42 -4.29
N SER A 31 21.82 -2.58 -3.58
CA SER A 31 21.43 -2.04 -2.27
C SER A 31 20.19 -1.17 -2.35
N GLN A 32 20.05 -0.32 -3.37
CA GLN A 32 18.85 0.49 -3.59
C GLN A 32 17.63 -0.38 -3.91
N GLN A 33 17.80 -1.42 -4.73
CA GLN A 33 16.72 -2.35 -5.02
C GLN A 33 16.30 -3.12 -3.77
N ALA A 34 17.25 -3.58 -2.97
CA ALA A 34 16.97 -4.25 -1.70
C ALA A 34 16.22 -3.33 -0.73
N LEU A 35 16.61 -2.05 -0.61
CA LEU A 35 15.89 -1.08 0.20
C LEU A 35 14.46 -0.85 -0.32
N SER A 36 14.28 -0.71 -1.63
CA SER A 36 12.96 -0.54 -2.25
C SER A 36 12.06 -1.75 -2.02
N ASP A 37 12.59 -2.96 -2.19
CA ASP A 37 11.84 -4.20 -1.97
C ASP A 37 11.53 -4.40 -0.48
N LEU A 38 12.47 -4.07 0.41
CA LEU A 38 12.24 -4.08 1.85
C LEU A 38 11.21 -3.02 2.26
N GLN A 39 11.25 -1.82 1.69
CA GLN A 39 10.23 -0.81 1.90
C GLN A 39 8.88 -1.36 1.45
N GLN A 40 8.76 -1.88 0.23
CA GLN A 40 7.50 -2.41 -0.28
C GLN A 40 6.98 -3.60 0.54
N ALA A 41 7.86 -4.54 0.92
CA ALA A 41 7.51 -5.71 1.73
C ALA A 41 7.12 -5.32 3.17
N CYS A 42 7.82 -4.35 3.75
CA CYS A 42 7.48 -3.72 5.02
C CYS A 42 6.38 -2.63 4.85
N GLY A 43 5.87 -2.46 3.62
CA GLY A 43 4.74 -1.64 3.22
C GLY A 43 4.99 -0.19 2.75
N GLY A 44 6.16 0.42 2.93
CA GLY A 44 6.22 1.87 3.23
C GLY A 44 5.43 2.13 4.52
N ASP A 45 5.61 3.27 5.20
CA ASP A 45 4.94 3.44 6.51
C ASP A 45 3.43 3.11 6.36
N PRO A 46 2.90 2.05 6.99
CA PRO A 46 1.49 1.69 6.89
C PRO A 46 0.59 2.85 7.30
N ARG A 47 1.11 3.77 8.13
CA ARG A 47 0.46 5.05 8.45
C ARG A 47 0.35 5.95 7.24
N GLU A 48 1.35 6.02 6.38
CA GLU A 48 1.30 6.79 5.13
C GLU A 48 0.24 6.24 4.19
N ARG A 49 0.23 4.91 4.02
CA ARG A 49 -0.75 4.23 3.16
C ARG A 49 -2.18 4.42 3.67
N ARG A 50 -2.39 4.29 4.98
CA ARG A 50 -3.68 4.53 5.63
C ARG A 50 -4.07 6.00 5.57
N ARG A 51 -3.12 6.91 5.77
CA ARG A 51 -3.34 8.35 5.67
C ARG A 51 -3.81 8.72 4.28
N GLN A 52 -3.15 8.19 3.24
CA GLN A 52 -3.58 8.40 1.86
C GLN A 52 -4.98 7.86 1.62
N ALA A 53 -5.25 6.61 2.01
CA ALA A 53 -6.57 6.02 1.83
C ALA A 53 -7.70 6.78 2.56
N LEU A 54 -7.42 7.33 3.76
CA LEU A 54 -8.38 8.16 4.49
C LEU A 54 -8.59 9.53 3.84
N ALA A 55 -7.52 10.17 3.35
CA ALA A 55 -7.61 11.43 2.63
C ALA A 55 -8.44 11.29 1.35
N ASP A 56 -8.28 10.18 0.62
CA ASP A 56 -9.06 9.88 -0.58
C ASP A 56 -10.55 9.70 -0.25
N LEU A 57 -10.88 8.99 0.84
CA LEU A 57 -12.26 8.83 1.31
C LEU A 57 -12.89 10.16 1.78
N GLU A 58 -12.12 11.00 2.45
CA GLU A 58 -12.58 12.31 2.91
C GLU A 58 -12.87 13.24 1.73
N ALA A 59 -12.01 13.24 0.70
CA ALA A 59 -12.24 13.99 -0.53
C ALA A 59 -13.53 13.55 -1.23
N LEU A 60 -13.74 12.24 -1.37
CA LEU A 60 -14.97 11.68 -1.95
C LEU A 60 -16.21 12.06 -1.13
N ALA A 61 -16.11 12.04 0.19
CA ALA A 61 -17.22 12.41 1.07
C ALA A 61 -17.58 13.89 0.95
N VAL A 62 -16.60 14.78 0.77
CA VAL A 62 -16.83 16.21 0.53
C VAL A 62 -17.48 16.44 -0.84
N GLU A 63 -17.03 15.74 -1.88
CA GLU A 63 -17.62 15.84 -3.23
C GLU A 63 -19.08 15.37 -3.26
N GLN A 64 -19.41 14.35 -2.45
CA GLN A 64 -20.75 13.76 -2.37
C GLN A 64 -21.60 14.36 -1.24
N ALA A 65 -21.08 15.36 -0.52
CA ALA A 65 -21.78 15.97 0.61
C ALA A 65 -23.10 16.62 0.13
N GLY A 66 -24.21 16.10 0.62
CA GLY A 66 -25.55 16.58 0.27
C GLY A 66 -26.23 15.86 -0.89
N GLN A 67 -25.61 14.83 -1.48
CA GLN A 67 -26.34 13.94 -2.38
C GLN A 67 -27.29 13.05 -1.55
N PRO A 68 -28.60 13.03 -1.87
CA PRO A 68 -29.52 12.11 -1.23
C PRO A 68 -29.15 10.67 -1.61
N PHE A 69 -29.23 9.76 -0.64
CA PHE A 69 -29.14 8.33 -0.92
C PHE A 69 -30.34 7.91 -1.77
N ASP A 70 -30.08 7.22 -2.87
CA ASP A 70 -31.10 6.63 -3.73
C ASP A 70 -30.76 5.16 -3.99
N PRO A 71 -31.53 4.19 -3.46
CA PRO A 71 -32.75 4.37 -2.67
C PRO A 71 -32.46 4.91 -1.25
N PRO A 72 -33.45 5.52 -0.58
CA PRO A 72 -33.27 6.05 0.76
C PRO A 72 -33.00 4.91 1.77
N PRO A 73 -32.25 5.17 2.84
CA PRO A 73 -31.78 4.11 3.75
C PRO A 73 -32.91 3.31 4.40
N GLU A 74 -34.05 3.95 4.67
CA GLU A 74 -35.26 3.31 5.20
C GLU A 74 -35.81 2.20 4.29
N ASP A 75 -35.66 2.34 2.98
CA ASP A 75 -36.14 1.36 2.01
C ASP A 75 -35.22 0.13 1.98
N LEU A 76 -33.91 0.33 2.14
CA LEU A 76 -32.94 -0.75 2.27
C LEU A 76 -33.21 -1.59 3.53
N ILE A 77 -33.47 -0.94 4.67
CA ILE A 77 -33.78 -1.61 5.94
C ILE A 77 -35.09 -2.40 5.83
N ARG A 78 -36.09 -1.86 5.13
CA ARG A 78 -37.39 -2.54 4.94
C ARG A 78 -37.25 -3.78 4.05
N GLN A 79 -36.42 -3.70 2.99
CA GLN A 79 -36.16 -4.84 2.11
C GLN A 79 -35.44 -5.99 2.82
N ASP A 80 -34.49 -5.68 3.71
CA ASP A 80 -33.76 -6.70 4.47
C ASP A 80 -34.68 -7.45 5.46
N ARG A 81 -35.56 -6.72 6.15
CA ARG A 81 -36.51 -7.29 7.12
C ARG A 81 -37.66 -8.10 6.52
N SER A 82 -37.88 -8.01 5.21
CA SER A 82 -38.95 -8.72 4.51
C SER A 82 -38.47 -10.01 3.82
N ARG A 83 -37.23 -10.43 4.10
CA ARG A 83 -36.66 -11.72 3.70
C ARG A 83 -36.79 -12.80 4.77
#